data_AF-A0A973AVC4-F1
#
_entry.id   AF-A0A973AVC4-F1
#
_cell.length_a   1.000
_cell.length_b   1.000
_cell.length_c   1.000
_cell.angle_alpha   90.00
_cell.angle_beta   90.00
_cell.angle_gamma   90.00
#
_symmetry.space_group_name_H-M   'P 1'
#
loop_
_entity.id
_entity.type
_entity.pdbx_description
1 polymer ?
#
loop_
_entity_poly.entity_id
_entity_poly.type
_entity_poly.pdbx_seq_one_letter_code
_entity_poly.pdbx_strand_id
1 'polypeptide(L)'
;MAQIIPIPAVNTAVFNENNEILLTRRSSKIREPGKWCLPGGHLEAGELWLEGAARETKEEIGIKVIEAILCGIYSDPNLTVTKEVLIPEGYHGQFVVALFKVLSYA
;
A
#
# COMPACT_ATOMS: atom_id res chain seq x y z
N MET A 1 21.99 12.83 -12.30
CA MET A 1 21.11 12.33 -11.22
C MET A 1 20.01 11.51 -11.86
N ALA A 2 19.68 10.34 -11.30
CA ALA A 2 18.54 9.57 -11.78
C ALA A 2 17.25 10.36 -11.54
N GLN A 3 16.32 10.34 -12.48
CA GLN A 3 15.04 11.03 -12.32
C GLN A 3 14.08 10.17 -11.50
N ILE A 4 13.29 10.80 -10.63
CA ILE A 4 12.34 10.11 -9.75
C ILE A 4 10.92 10.27 -10.31
N ILE A 5 10.19 9.16 -10.40
CA ILE A 5 8.76 9.13 -10.69
C ILE A 5 8.01 8.74 -9.41
N PRO A 6 7.11 9.60 -8.88
CA PRO A 6 6.24 9.22 -7.79
C PRO A 6 5.30 8.09 -8.21
N ILE A 7 5.24 7.02 -7.42
CA ILE A 7 4.34 5.88 -7.64
C ILE A 7 3.28 5.88 -6.55
N PRO A 8 1.99 6.12 -6.88
CA PRO A 8 0.93 6.11 -5.88
C PRO A 8 0.64 4.68 -5.41
N ALA A 9 0.56 4.51 -4.10
CA ALA A 9 0.22 3.25 -3.45
C ALA A 9 -0.64 3.50 -2.21
N VAL A 10 -1.30 2.46 -1.74
CA VAL A 10 -2.25 2.52 -0.61
C VAL A 10 -1.95 1.40 0.38
N ASN A 11 -2.07 1.70 1.66
CA ASN A 11 -2.05 0.70 2.73
C ASN A 11 -3.27 0.88 3.64
N THR A 12 -3.71 -0.20 4.27
CA THR A 12 -4.76 -0.17 5.29
C THR A 12 -4.29 -0.73 6.63
N ALA A 13 -4.63 -0.03 7.71
CA ALA A 13 -4.46 -0.52 9.07
C ALA A 13 -5.82 -1.01 9.58
N VAL A 14 -5.97 -2.33 9.67
CA VAL A 14 -7.17 -3.01 10.17
C VAL A 14 -6.88 -3.52 11.57
N PHE A 15 -7.74 -3.16 12.52
CA PHE A 15 -7.64 -3.58 13.91
C PHE A 15 -8.81 -4.49 14.26
N ASN A 16 -8.57 -5.53 15.05
CA ASN A 16 -9.63 -6.31 15.66
C ASN A 16 -10.16 -5.66 16.95
N GLU A 17 -11.15 -6.28 17.59
CA GLU A 17 -11.75 -5.81 18.84
C GLU A 17 -10.77 -5.72 20.02
N ASN A 18 -9.66 -6.47 19.95
CA ASN A 18 -8.59 -6.44 20.96
C ASN A 18 -7.53 -5.35 20.70
N ASN A 19 -7.73 -4.47 19.70
CA ASN A 19 -6.76 -3.49 19.21
C ASN A 19 -5.47 -4.10 18.63
N GLU A 20 -5.53 -5.34 18.16
CA GLU A 20 -4.42 -5.97 17.45
C GLU A 20 -4.52 -5.65 15.96
N ILE A 21 -3.37 -5.34 15.35
CA ILE A 21 -3.30 -4.99 13.93
C ILE A 21 -3.08 -6.22 13.06
N LEU A 22 -3.81 -6.32 11.97
CA LEU A 22 -3.59 -7.34 10.95
C LEU A 22 -2.40 -6.96 10.08
N LEU A 23 -1.47 -7.89 9.91
CA LEU A 23 -0.34 -7.78 8.99
C LEU A 23 -0.37 -8.94 8.00
N THR A 24 0.04 -8.67 6.76
CA THR A 24 0.28 -9.68 5.73
C THR A 24 1.77 -10.00 5.66
N ARG A 25 2.10 -11.23 5.24
CA ARG A 25 3.49 -11.65 5.01
C ARG A 25 3.76 -11.76 3.52
N ARG A 26 4.73 -11.00 3.03
CA ARG A 26 5.06 -10.91 1.61
C ARG A 26 5.46 -12.28 1.04
N SER A 27 4.88 -12.64 -0.11
CA SER A 27 5.18 -13.91 -0.78
C SER A 27 6.64 -13.98 -1.23
N SER A 28 7.15 -15.18 -1.50
CA SER A 28 8.51 -15.39 -2.01
C SER A 28 8.73 -14.84 -3.43
N LYS A 29 7.66 -14.49 -4.15
CA LYS A 29 7.70 -14.05 -5.55
C LYS A 29 7.76 -12.53 -5.71
N ILE A 30 7.63 -11.78 -4.61
CA ILE A 30 7.60 -10.32 -4.63
C ILE A 30 8.81 -9.73 -3.90
N ARG A 31 9.09 -8.44 -4.16
CA ARG A 31 10.17 -7.68 -3.49
C ARG A 31 10.03 -7.78 -1.97
N GLU A 32 11.17 -7.87 -1.27
CA GLU A 32 11.26 -8.04 0.19
C GLU A 32 10.47 -9.27 0.72
N PRO A 33 10.76 -10.48 0.22
CA PRO A 33 10.00 -11.68 0.56
C PRO A 33 10.06 -12.00 2.06
N GLY A 34 8.95 -12.47 2.61
CA GLY A 34 8.86 -12.90 4.01
C GLY A 34 8.77 -11.78 5.05
N LYS A 35 8.92 -10.51 4.65
CA LYS A 35 8.67 -9.35 5.53
C LYS A 35 7.19 -9.20 5.82
N TRP A 36 6.89 -8.69 7.01
CA TRP A 36 5.55 -8.26 7.40
C TRP A 36 5.26 -6.87 6.86
N CYS A 37 4.05 -6.68 6.34
CA CYS A 37 3.55 -5.39 5.88
C CYS A 37 2.07 -5.25 6.20
N LEU A 38 1.56 -4.03 6.07
CA LEU A 38 0.13 -3.79 6.02
C LEU A 38 -0.44 -4.34 4.69
N PRO A 39 -1.72 -4.74 4.65
CA PRO A 39 -2.43 -4.94 3.40
C PRO A 39 -2.36 -3.68 2.54
N GLY A 40 -2.17 -3.86 1.23
CA GLY A 40 -2.02 -2.73 0.34
C GLY A 40 -1.26 -3.03 -0.94
N GLY A 41 -1.30 -2.07 -1.86
CA GLY A 41 -0.78 -2.23 -3.20
C GLY A 41 -0.73 -0.94 -3.97
N HIS A 42 -0.58 -1.07 -5.29
CA HIS A 42 -0.53 0.06 -6.20
C HIS A 42 -1.93 0.66 -6.36
N LEU A 43 -2.02 1.98 -6.47
CA LEU A 43 -3.26 2.61 -6.90
C LEU A 43 -3.45 2.39 -8.41
N GLU A 44 -4.62 1.95 -8.84
CA GLU A 44 -4.92 1.81 -10.26
C GLU A 44 -5.35 3.15 -10.87
N ALA A 45 -5.19 3.27 -12.20
CA ALA A 45 -5.53 4.48 -12.91
C ALA A 45 -7.04 4.76 -12.83
N GLY A 46 -7.39 5.94 -12.31
CA GLY A 46 -8.79 6.38 -12.18
C GLY A 46 -9.43 6.07 -10.82
N GLU A 47 -8.76 5.35 -9.93
CA GLU A 47 -9.25 5.10 -8.58
C GLU A 47 -9.05 6.32 -7.66
N LEU A 48 -10.02 6.56 -6.77
CA LEU A 48 -9.77 7.36 -5.57
C LEU A 48 -8.88 6.55 -4.60
N TRP A 49 -8.04 7.24 -3.82
CA TRP A 49 -7.15 6.59 -2.85
C TRP A 49 -7.88 5.64 -1.88
N LEU A 50 -9.06 6.04 -1.40
CA LEU A 50 -9.87 5.20 -0.51
C LEU A 50 -10.46 3.98 -1.24
N GLU A 51 -10.80 4.11 -2.52
CA GLU A 51 -11.32 3.01 -3.32
C GLU A 51 -10.24 1.95 -3.55
N GLY A 52 -9.04 2.38 -3.96
CA GLY A 52 -7.89 1.46 -4.08
C GLY A 52 -7.55 0.78 -2.76
N ALA A 53 -7.56 1.53 -1.65
CA ALA A 53 -7.32 0.96 -0.33
C ALA A 53 -8.37 -0.11 0.05
N ALA A 54 -9.64 0.14 -0.25
CA ALA A 54 -10.72 -0.80 -0.01
C ALA A 54 -10.64 -2.03 -0.94
N ARG A 55 -10.27 -1.86 -2.22
CA ARG A 55 -10.06 -2.95 -3.19
C ARG A 55 -8.94 -3.87 -2.73
N GLU A 56 -7.74 -3.33 -2.48
CA GLU A 56 -6.58 -4.10 -2.04
C GLU A 56 -6.87 -4.88 -0.75
N THR A 57 -7.53 -4.23 0.22
CA THR A 57 -7.92 -4.89 1.47
C THR A 57 -8.86 -6.07 1.22
N LYS A 58 -9.83 -5.91 0.31
CA LYS A 58 -10.75 -6.99 -0.03
C LYS A 58 -10.05 -8.13 -0.78
N GLU A 59 -9.15 -7.81 -1.71
CA GLU A 59 -8.43 -8.78 -2.54
C GLU A 59 -7.42 -9.60 -1.74
N GLU A 60 -6.64 -8.96 -0.87
CA GLU A 60 -5.56 -9.62 -0.14
C GLU A 60 -6.05 -10.39 1.09
N ILE A 61 -7.06 -9.88 1.80
CA ILE A 61 -7.48 -10.42 3.10
C ILE A 61 -8.99 -10.64 3.23
N GLY A 62 -9.78 -10.37 2.19
CA GLY A 62 -11.22 -10.65 2.16
C GLY A 62 -12.11 -9.68 2.95
N ILE A 63 -11.55 -8.61 3.53
CA ILE A 63 -12.28 -7.68 4.39
C ILE A 63 -12.89 -6.54 3.57
N LYS A 64 -14.18 -6.27 3.75
CA LYS A 64 -14.87 -5.14 3.12
C LYS A 64 -14.80 -3.91 4.01
N VAL A 65 -14.00 -2.92 3.62
CA VAL A 65 -13.95 -1.61 4.29
C VAL A 65 -15.30 -0.89 4.15
N ILE A 66 -15.87 -0.46 5.27
CA ILE A 66 -17.10 0.36 5.31
C ILE A 66 -16.74 1.82 5.54
N GLU A 67 -15.88 2.08 6.53
CA GLU A 67 -15.42 3.41 6.88
C GLU A 67 -13.92 3.38 7.20
N ALA A 68 -13.19 4.35 6.67
CA ALA A 68 -11.78 4.53 6.97
C ALA A 68 -11.39 6.00 6.90
N ILE A 69 -10.33 6.35 7.61
CA ILE A 69 -9.78 7.71 7.65
C ILE A 69 -8.32 7.71 7.21
N LEU A 70 -7.92 8.74 6.46
CA LEU A 70 -6.52 8.95 6.10
C LEU A 70 -5.72 9.28 7.37
N CYS A 71 -4.71 8.46 7.67
CA CYS A 71 -3.79 8.69 8.78
C CYS A 71 -2.54 9.48 8.36
N GLY A 72 -2.11 9.31 7.10
CA GLY A 72 -0.92 10.00 6.61
C GLY A 72 -0.52 9.55 5.22
N ILE A 73 0.43 10.29 4.65
CA ILE A 73 1.09 9.98 3.40
C ILE A 73 2.57 9.75 3.72
N TYR A 74 3.09 8.59 3.33
CA TYR A 74 4.45 8.16 3.67
C TYR A 74 5.27 7.97 2.41
N SER A 75 6.47 8.55 2.41
CA SER A 75 7.44 8.38 1.34
C SER A 75 8.85 8.55 1.92
N ASP A 76 9.60 7.45 2.01
CA ASP A 76 11.01 7.48 2.40
C ASP A 76 11.87 7.06 1.21
N PRO A 77 12.66 7.98 0.61
CA PRO A 77 13.47 7.67 -0.56
C PRO A 77 14.52 6.58 -0.31
N ASN A 78 14.91 6.30 0.94
CA ASN A 78 15.87 5.24 1.26
C ASN A 78 15.24 3.84 1.24
N LEU A 79 13.92 3.75 1.48
CA LEU A 79 13.20 2.48 1.62
C LEU A 79 12.31 2.17 0.41
N THR A 80 11.81 3.21 -0.24
CA THR A 80 10.69 3.12 -1.20
C THR A 80 11.10 3.33 -2.65
N VAL A 81 12.40 3.41 -2.94
CA VAL A 81 12.89 3.55 -4.32
C VAL A 81 13.02 2.19 -5.01
N THR A 82 12.52 2.08 -6.24
CA THR A 82 12.50 0.84 -7.03
C THR A 82 12.83 1.09 -8.51
N LYS A 83 13.38 0.07 -9.18
CA LYS A 83 13.53 0.01 -10.65
C LYS A 83 12.57 -1.06 -11.16
N GLU A 84 11.28 -0.77 -11.16
CA GLU A 84 10.27 -1.72 -11.64
C GLU A 84 10.20 -1.75 -13.17
N VAL A 85 9.60 -2.82 -13.70
CA VAL A 85 9.56 -3.18 -15.13
C VAL A 85 8.85 -2.11 -16.00
N LEU A 86 8.10 -1.20 -15.38
CA LEU A 86 7.34 -0.13 -16.06
C LEU A 86 8.01 1.25 -15.97
N ILE A 87 9.24 1.33 -15.49
CA ILE A 87 9.95 2.59 -15.29
C ILE A 87 10.95 2.80 -16.42
N PRO A 88 10.93 3.96 -17.13
CA PRO A 88 11.86 4.21 -18.23
C PRO A 88 13.33 4.11 -17.78
N GLU A 89 14.21 3.71 -18.69
CA GLU A 89 15.64 3.59 -18.40
C GLU A 89 16.21 4.94 -17.89
N GLY A 90 16.95 4.89 -16.78
CA GLY A 90 17.47 6.07 -16.10
C GLY A 90 16.52 6.74 -15.09
N TYR A 91 15.29 6.23 -14.96
CA TYR A 91 14.33 6.65 -13.94
C TYR A 91 14.24 5.63 -12.80
N HIS A 92 13.83 6.11 -11.64
CA HIS A 92 13.55 5.33 -10.46
C HIS A 92 12.16 5.68 -9.93
N GLY A 93 11.42 4.70 -9.47
CA GLY A 93 10.11 4.89 -8.84
C GLY A 93 10.29 5.15 -7.36
N GLN A 94 9.58 6.13 -6.80
CA GLN A 94 9.50 6.34 -5.35
C GLN A 94 8.05 6.21 -4.91
N PHE A 95 7.75 5.27 -4.01
CA PHE A 95 6.39 5.12 -3.53
C PHE A 95 5.94 6.33 -2.71
N VAL A 96 4.70 6.75 -2.97
CA VAL A 96 3.93 7.70 -2.16
C VAL A 96 2.71 6.94 -1.66
N VAL A 97 2.78 6.53 -0.40
CA VAL A 97 1.80 5.60 0.18
C VAL A 97 0.79 6.36 1.03
N ALA A 98 -0.48 6.33 0.65
CA ALA A 98 -1.57 6.79 1.51
C ALA A 98 -1.97 5.66 2.48
N LEU A 99 -1.87 5.92 3.79
CA LEU A 99 -2.27 4.98 4.83
C LEU A 99 -3.65 5.33 5.37
N PHE A 100 -4.59 4.40 5.28
CA PHE A 100 -5.91 4.52 5.88
C PHE A 100 -6.02 3.65 7.13
N LYS A 101 -6.58 4.19 8.22
CA LYS A 101 -7.06 3.39 9.35
C LYS A 101 -8.51 3.03 9.10
N VAL A 102 -8.82 1.74 9.11
CA VAL A 102 -10.18 1.25 9.01
C VAL A 102 -10.88 1.47 10.36
N LEU A 103 -12.03 2.13 10.31
CA LEU A 103 -12.89 2.41 11.46
C LEU A 103 -14.00 1.37 11.60
N SER A 104 -14.50 0.85 10.47
CA SER A 104 -15.47 -0.24 10.43
C SER A 104 -15.34 -1.06 9.15
N TYR A 105 -15.67 -2.35 9.23
CA TYR A 105 -15.61 -3.30 8.13
C TYR A 105 -16.62 -4.44 8.29
N ALA A 106 -16.88 -5.17 7.21
CA ALA A 106 -17.70 -6.38 7.16
C ALA A 106 -16.96 -7.56 6.53
#